data_AF-A0A333V5W1-F1
#
_entry.id   AF-A0A333V5W1-F1
#
_cell.length_a   1.000
_cell.length_b   1.000
_cell.length_c   1.000
_cell.angle_alpha   90.00
_cell.angle_beta   90.00
_cell.angle_gamma   90.00
#
_symmetry.space_group_name_H-M   'P 1'
#
loop_
_entity.id
_entity.type
_entity.pdbx_description
1 polymer ?
#
loop_
_entity_poly.entity_id
_entity_poly.type
_entity_poly.pdbx_seq_one_letter_code
_entity_poly.pdbx_strand_id
1 'polypeptide(L)'
;MKKILGLTILISSSCTFAASNEGIEQGIRSYSLLHGVNTAEANKALFLEANRDSALDAIEEEFKGRIAGIYIENLPTYKIVVRVKGYGQNEKRNIVVGNAISKGDLPIDIQYGTKESREEAISQINKALKLVKNYFYTIQTVSYNEKNGNIVVEVKGKSTVKNLKKVDEIQSLWNNPNLPIEIKFVSWSIKPL
;
A
#
# COMPACT_ATOMS: atom_id res chain seq x y z
N MET A 1 -51.60 11.99 42.09
CA MET A 1 -50.47 12.72 41.47
C MET A 1 -49.22 12.54 42.32
N LYS A 2 -48.24 11.77 41.86
CA LYS A 2 -46.86 11.72 42.39
C LYS A 2 -45.95 11.47 41.18
N LYS A 3 -45.21 12.49 40.76
CA LYS A 3 -44.17 12.38 39.73
C LYS A 3 -42.85 12.15 40.45
N ILE A 4 -42.23 11.00 40.25
CA ILE A 4 -40.84 10.76 40.64
C ILE A 4 -40.01 11.05 39.39
N LEU A 5 -39.24 12.15 39.42
CA LEU A 5 -38.20 12.42 38.43
C LEU A 5 -37.07 11.41 38.63
N GLY A 6 -36.87 10.52 37.67
CA GLY A 6 -35.64 9.74 37.57
C GLY A 6 -34.60 10.55 36.81
N LEU A 7 -33.55 11.01 37.49
CA LEU A 7 -32.37 11.60 36.88
C LEU A 7 -31.43 10.48 36.44
N THR A 8 -31.44 10.12 35.16
CA THR A 8 -30.49 9.17 34.59
C THR A 8 -29.24 9.92 34.15
N ILE A 9 -28.18 9.85 34.95
CA ILE A 9 -26.85 10.35 34.56
C ILE A 9 -26.23 9.29 33.64
N LEU A 10 -26.26 9.54 32.33
CA LEU A 10 -25.46 8.80 31.35
C LEU A 10 -24.02 9.31 31.45
N ILE A 11 -23.17 8.56 32.17
CA ILE A 11 -21.73 8.76 32.14
C ILE A 11 -21.23 8.14 30.83
N SER A 12 -21.18 8.93 29.76
CA SER A 12 -20.48 8.55 28.54
C SER A 12 -18.98 8.61 28.80
N SER A 13 -18.39 7.47 29.16
CA SER A 13 -16.94 7.30 29.21
C SER A 13 -16.36 7.29 27.79
N SER A 14 -16.17 8.47 27.20
CA SER A 14 -15.26 8.64 26.07
C SER A 14 -13.83 8.62 26.61
N CYS A 15 -13.19 7.44 26.62
CA CYS A 15 -11.75 7.33 26.76
C CYS A 15 -11.08 7.92 25.51
N THR A 16 -10.76 9.21 25.55
CA THR A 16 -9.74 9.79 24.66
C THR A 16 -8.38 9.30 25.12
N PHE A 17 -7.81 8.33 24.40
CA PHE A 17 -6.39 8.01 24.52
C PHE A 17 -5.58 9.17 23.92
N ALA A 18 -5.18 10.12 24.76
CA ALA A 18 -4.14 11.08 24.38
C ALA A 18 -2.81 10.31 24.36
N ALA A 19 -2.19 10.20 23.18
CA ALA A 19 -0.80 9.73 23.09
C ALA A 19 0.08 10.66 23.93
N SER A 20 0.95 10.09 24.77
CA SER A 20 1.90 10.90 25.55
C SER A 20 2.88 11.61 24.60
N ASN A 21 3.36 12.80 24.98
CA ASN A 21 4.39 13.52 24.22
C ASN A 21 5.64 12.65 23.98
N GLU A 22 6.02 11.80 24.95
CA GLU A 22 7.13 10.86 24.80
C GLU A 22 6.89 9.81 23.70
N GLY A 23 5.66 9.32 23.55
CA GLY A 23 5.30 8.36 22.50
C GLY A 23 5.38 8.96 21.10
N ILE A 24 4.99 10.24 20.96
CA ILE A 24 5.09 10.98 19.69
C ILE A 24 6.56 11.23 19.33
N GLU A 25 7.37 11.70 20.29
CA GLU A 25 8.80 11.93 20.06
C GLU A 25 9.56 10.65 19.67
N GLN A 26 9.26 9.53 20.33
CA GLN A 26 9.85 8.25 19.97
C GLN A 26 9.45 7.82 18.55
N GLY A 27 8.18 8.01 18.17
CA GLY A 27 7.70 7.76 16.81
C GLY A 27 8.47 8.56 15.75
N ILE A 28 8.66 9.86 15.99
CA ILE A 28 9.41 10.75 15.09
C ILE A 28 10.86 10.28 14.92
N ARG A 29 11.53 9.90 16.02
CA ARG A 29 12.91 9.40 15.98
C ARG A 29 13.01 8.08 15.21
N SER A 30 12.12 7.13 15.49
CA SER A 30 12.08 5.84 14.79
C SER A 30 11.85 6.02 13.29
N TYR A 31 10.92 6.90 12.91
CA TYR A 31 10.63 7.20 11.51
C TYR A 31 11.83 7.85 10.81
N SER A 32 12.44 8.86 11.44
CA SER A 32 13.63 9.56 10.94
C SER A 32 14.78 8.59 10.66
N LEU A 33 15.06 7.67 11.59
CA LEU A 33 16.11 6.65 11.44
C LEU A 33 15.78 5.63 10.35
N LEU A 34 14.54 5.15 10.31
CA LEU A 34 14.11 4.13 9.34
C LEU A 34 14.16 4.63 7.89
N HIS A 35 13.79 5.90 7.68
CA HIS A 35 13.66 6.48 6.36
C HIS A 35 14.80 7.43 5.98
N GLY A 36 15.73 7.74 6.88
CA GLY A 36 16.86 8.62 6.60
C GLY A 36 16.47 10.08 6.37
N VAL A 37 15.38 10.54 6.99
CA VAL A 37 14.87 11.93 6.91
C VAL A 37 15.11 12.67 8.21
N ASN A 38 15.12 14.01 8.19
CA ASN A 38 15.25 14.80 9.42
C ASN A 38 13.97 14.71 10.29
N THR A 39 14.06 15.15 11.54
CA THR A 39 12.95 15.07 12.52
C THR A 39 11.72 15.88 12.12
N ALA A 40 11.90 17.02 11.43
CA ALA A 40 10.79 17.84 10.97
C ALA A 40 9.99 17.12 9.86
N GLU A 41 10.67 16.50 8.90
CA GLU A 41 10.04 15.70 7.85
C GLU A 41 9.39 14.44 8.42
N ALA A 42 10.05 13.77 9.38
CA ALA A 42 9.46 12.64 10.09
C ALA A 42 8.17 13.01 10.82
N ASN A 43 8.15 14.13 11.53
CA ASN A 43 6.95 14.63 12.21
C ASN A 43 5.84 14.97 11.20
N LYS A 44 6.18 15.64 10.10
CA LYS A 44 5.23 15.94 9.03
C LYS A 44 4.66 14.67 8.41
N ALA A 45 5.50 13.69 8.09
CA ALA A 45 5.10 12.43 7.48
C ALA A 45 4.13 11.64 8.38
N LEU A 46 4.45 11.53 9.68
CA LEU A 46 3.57 10.88 10.66
C LEU A 46 2.22 11.59 10.80
N PHE A 47 2.22 12.92 10.80
CA PHE A 47 0.98 13.70 10.79
C PHE A 47 0.15 13.41 9.53
N LEU A 48 0.76 13.46 8.35
CA LEU A 48 0.07 13.18 7.08
C LEU A 48 -0.46 11.75 7.02
N GLU A 49 0.34 10.78 7.45
CA GLU A 49 -0.04 9.37 7.52
C GLU A 49 -1.25 9.13 8.44
N ALA A 50 -1.30 9.79 9.60
CA ALA A 50 -2.42 9.65 10.53
C ALA A 50 -3.73 10.31 10.03
N ASN A 51 -3.66 11.16 8.99
CA ASN A 51 -4.80 11.95 8.52
C ASN A 51 -5.18 11.69 7.04
N ARG A 52 -4.56 10.70 6.38
CA ARG A 52 -4.72 10.50 4.93
C ARG A 52 -6.00 9.77 4.50
N ASP A 53 -6.70 9.09 5.41
CA ASP A 53 -7.73 8.11 5.03
C ASP A 53 -8.83 8.72 4.16
N SER A 54 -9.37 9.87 4.55
CA SER A 54 -10.39 10.57 3.73
C SER A 54 -9.89 10.96 2.32
N ALA A 55 -8.60 11.27 2.18
CA ALA A 55 -8.00 11.57 0.88
C ALA A 55 -7.85 10.31 0.03
N LEU A 56 -7.52 9.17 0.66
CA LEU A 56 -7.48 7.87 0.00
C LEU A 56 -8.87 7.43 -0.48
N ASP A 57 -9.90 7.59 0.35
CA ASP A 57 -11.29 7.27 -0.03
C ASP A 57 -11.74 8.10 -1.23
N ALA A 58 -11.42 9.41 -1.24
CA ALA A 58 -11.73 10.28 -2.36
C ALA A 58 -10.99 9.87 -3.65
N ILE A 59 -9.72 9.46 -3.54
CA ILE A 59 -8.94 8.94 -4.68
C ILE A 59 -9.55 7.63 -5.21
N GLU A 60 -9.91 6.71 -4.31
CA GLU A 60 -10.52 5.42 -4.66
C GLU A 60 -11.84 5.62 -5.42
N GLU A 61 -12.68 6.57 -4.99
CA GLU A 61 -13.92 6.87 -5.70
C GLU A 61 -13.68 7.63 -7.02
N GLU A 62 -12.77 8.60 -7.06
CA GLU A 62 -12.43 9.36 -8.28
C GLU A 62 -11.91 8.46 -9.41
N PHE A 63 -11.03 7.50 -9.07
CA PHE A 63 -10.37 6.61 -10.04
C PHE A 63 -10.91 5.19 -10.04
N LYS A 64 -12.15 5.00 -9.57
CA LYS A 64 -12.81 3.70 -9.46
C LYS A 64 -12.68 2.86 -10.73
N GLY A 65 -12.19 1.63 -10.56
CA GLY A 65 -11.96 0.68 -11.66
C GLY A 65 -10.80 1.06 -12.61
N ARG A 66 -10.04 2.12 -12.30
CA ARG A 66 -8.87 2.55 -13.04
C ARG A 66 -7.61 2.58 -12.19
N ILE A 67 -7.70 2.40 -10.87
CA ILE A 67 -6.54 2.37 -9.99
C ILE A 67 -5.69 1.17 -10.35
N ALA A 68 -4.45 1.41 -10.75
CA ALA A 68 -3.44 0.39 -10.94
C ALA A 68 -2.57 0.19 -9.70
N GLY A 69 -2.56 1.14 -8.77
CA GLY A 69 -1.84 1.00 -7.51
C GLY A 69 -1.81 2.30 -6.72
N ILE A 70 -1.80 2.18 -5.40
CA ILE A 70 -1.61 3.30 -4.47
C ILE A 70 -0.51 2.91 -3.50
N TYR A 71 0.54 3.72 -3.44
CA TYR A 71 1.65 3.45 -2.52
C TYR A 71 2.28 4.74 -2.03
N ILE A 72 3.10 4.62 -0.99
CA ILE A 72 3.74 5.75 -0.33
C ILE A 72 5.22 5.79 -0.74
N GLU A 73 5.71 7.00 -1.02
CA GLU A 73 7.14 7.27 -1.12
C GLU A 73 7.54 8.16 0.06
N ASN A 74 8.47 7.68 0.89
CA ASN A 74 8.96 8.40 2.07
C ASN A 74 10.22 9.23 1.79
N LEU A 75 10.71 9.22 0.54
CA LEU A 75 11.96 9.88 0.14
C LEU A 75 11.82 10.58 -1.22
N PRO A 76 12.43 11.78 -1.38
CA PRO A 76 13.10 12.57 -0.34
C PRO A 76 12.12 13.20 0.68
N THR A 77 10.82 13.21 0.37
CA THR A 77 9.74 13.69 1.23
C THR A 77 8.52 12.77 1.10
N TYR A 78 7.67 12.74 2.11
CA TYR A 78 6.45 11.94 2.13
C TYR A 78 5.46 12.36 1.02
N LYS A 79 5.00 11.39 0.22
CA LYS A 79 3.91 11.56 -0.73
C LYS A 79 3.17 10.24 -1.01
N ILE A 80 1.94 10.37 -1.49
CA ILE A 80 1.18 9.25 -2.05
C ILE A 80 1.36 9.26 -3.56
N VAL A 81 1.60 8.09 -4.15
CA VAL A 81 1.62 7.88 -5.58
C VAL A 81 0.41 7.05 -5.97
N VAL A 82 -0.37 7.56 -6.94
CA VAL A 82 -1.54 6.90 -7.49
C VAL A 82 -1.25 6.56 -8.95
N ARG A 83 -1.12 5.28 -9.27
CA ARG A 83 -0.98 4.82 -10.65
C ARG A 83 -2.36 4.55 -11.23
N VAL A 84 -2.64 5.09 -12.41
CA VAL A 84 -3.96 5.07 -13.04
C VAL A 84 -3.87 4.45 -14.43
N LYS A 85 -4.86 3.61 -14.74
CA LYS A 85 -5.06 2.98 -16.05
C LYS A 85 -5.53 3.99 -17.09
N GLY A 86 -5.00 3.86 -18.30
CA GLY A 86 -5.42 4.63 -19.46
C GLY A 86 -4.67 5.95 -19.62
N TYR A 87 -4.99 6.68 -20.69
CA TYR A 87 -4.32 7.91 -21.05
C TYR A 87 -4.71 9.09 -20.15
N GLY A 88 -3.75 9.98 -19.92
CA GLY A 88 -3.90 11.18 -19.11
C GLY A 88 -2.55 11.89 -18.99
N GLN A 89 -2.56 13.09 -18.41
CA GLN A 89 -1.33 13.80 -18.07
C GLN A 89 -0.99 13.53 -16.61
N ASN A 90 0.28 13.26 -16.32
CA ASN A 90 0.71 13.09 -14.94
C ASN A 90 0.49 14.39 -14.18
N GLU A 91 -0.08 14.28 -12.99
CA GLU A 91 -0.51 15.41 -12.18
C GLU A 91 0.13 15.32 -10.80
N LYS A 92 0.40 16.50 -10.23
CA LYS A 92 0.80 16.65 -8.84
C LYS A 92 -0.20 17.55 -8.16
N ARG A 93 -0.78 17.09 -7.07
CA ARG A 93 -1.75 17.88 -6.29
C ARG A 93 -1.48 17.74 -4.81
N ASN A 94 -1.95 18.72 -4.06
CA ASN A 94 -1.97 18.67 -2.60
C ASN A 94 -3.43 18.59 -2.15
N ILE A 95 -3.72 17.65 -1.24
CA ILE A 95 -5.02 17.59 -0.56
C ILE A 95 -4.81 18.03 0.88
N VAL A 96 -5.62 18.98 1.34
CA VAL A 96 -5.59 19.44 2.73
C VAL A 96 -6.16 18.33 3.61
N VAL A 97 -5.36 17.82 4.54
CA VAL A 97 -5.74 16.82 5.53
C VAL A 97 -5.52 17.34 6.95
N GLY A 98 -6.15 16.70 7.93
CA GLY A 98 -6.09 17.09 9.34
C GLY A 98 -7.45 17.50 9.89
N ASN A 99 -7.42 18.24 11.00
CA ASN A 99 -8.62 18.69 11.71
C ASN A 99 -8.72 20.22 11.69
N ALA A 100 -9.70 20.78 12.42
CA ALA A 100 -9.92 22.22 12.46
C ALA A 100 -8.74 23.01 13.07
N ILE A 101 -7.90 22.36 13.87
CA ILE A 101 -6.83 22.99 14.65
C ILE A 101 -5.47 22.84 13.97
N SER A 102 -5.23 21.71 13.30
CA SER A 102 -3.99 21.44 12.57
C SER A 102 -4.30 20.87 11.19
N LYS A 103 -3.71 21.48 10.16
CA LYS A 103 -3.86 21.09 8.76
C LYS A 103 -2.49 20.85 8.13
N GLY A 104 -2.44 19.91 7.20
CA GLY A 104 -1.26 19.63 6.40
C GLY A 104 -1.63 19.39 4.95
N ASP A 105 -0.74 19.78 4.05
CA ASP A 105 -0.87 19.48 2.62
C ASP A 105 -0.29 18.11 2.35
N LEU A 106 -1.17 17.15 2.04
CA LEU A 106 -0.81 15.80 1.62
C LEU A 106 -0.43 15.80 0.15
N PRO A 107 0.85 15.57 -0.22
CA PRO A 107 1.27 15.56 -1.61
C PRO A 107 0.86 14.25 -2.30
N ILE A 108 0.30 14.37 -3.49
CA ILE A 108 -0.22 13.25 -4.28
C ILE A 108 0.30 13.38 -5.72
N ASP A 109 1.02 12.36 -6.16
CA ASP A 109 1.51 12.22 -7.53
C ASP A 109 0.61 11.21 -8.27
N ILE A 110 -0.15 11.69 -9.26
CA ILE A 110 -1.00 10.86 -10.11
C ILE A 110 -0.23 10.53 -11.39
N GLN A 111 -0.10 9.24 -11.67
CA GLN A 111 0.67 8.71 -12.78
C GLN A 111 -0.24 7.92 -13.73
N TYR A 112 -0.52 8.49 -14.89
CA TYR A 112 -1.32 7.84 -15.93
C TYR A 112 -0.46 6.95 -16.84
N GLY A 113 -1.13 6.21 -17.72
CA GLY A 113 -0.47 5.38 -18.73
C GLY A 113 -0.27 3.92 -18.30
N THR A 114 -0.78 3.52 -17.14
CA THR A 114 -0.77 2.10 -16.78
C THR A 114 -1.76 1.33 -17.66
N LYS A 115 -1.43 0.09 -18.00
CA LYS A 115 -2.20 -0.72 -18.96
C LYS A 115 -3.33 -1.52 -18.30
N GLU A 116 -3.14 -1.93 -17.05
CA GLU A 116 -4.11 -2.70 -16.27
C GLU A 116 -4.40 -1.98 -14.95
N SER A 117 -5.60 -2.20 -14.43
CA SER A 117 -6.00 -1.84 -13.07
C SER A 117 -5.55 -2.91 -12.07
N ARG A 118 -5.60 -2.55 -10.78
CA ARG A 118 -5.35 -3.43 -9.63
C ARG A 118 -6.35 -4.58 -9.65
N GLU A 119 -7.62 -4.32 -9.95
CA GLU A 119 -8.67 -5.33 -10.01
C GLU A 119 -8.40 -6.36 -11.11
N GLU A 120 -8.03 -5.88 -12.30
CA GLU A 120 -7.61 -6.75 -13.42
C GLU A 120 -6.37 -7.56 -13.06
N ALA A 121 -5.39 -6.96 -12.38
CA ALA A 121 -4.21 -7.68 -11.92
C ALA A 121 -4.53 -8.77 -10.89
N ILE A 122 -5.37 -8.46 -9.89
CA ILE A 122 -5.80 -9.40 -8.86
C ILE A 122 -6.54 -10.58 -9.48
N SER A 123 -7.36 -10.35 -10.52
CA SER A 123 -8.05 -11.44 -11.22
C SER A 123 -7.09 -12.43 -11.90
N GLN A 124 -5.85 -12.02 -12.17
CA GLN A 124 -4.81 -12.85 -12.79
C GLN A 124 -3.96 -13.65 -11.78
N ILE A 125 -4.05 -13.38 -10.47
CA ILE A 125 -3.24 -14.03 -9.43
C ILE A 125 -3.40 -15.56 -9.47
N ASN A 126 -4.64 -16.06 -9.57
CA ASN A 126 -4.90 -17.50 -9.61
C ASN A 126 -4.35 -18.16 -10.88
N LYS A 127 -4.35 -17.44 -12.00
CA LYS A 127 -3.75 -17.92 -13.26
C LYS A 127 -2.22 -18.03 -13.12
N ALA A 128 -1.58 -17.01 -12.56
CA ALA A 128 -0.14 -17.01 -12.29
C ALA A 128 0.25 -18.15 -11.33
N LEU A 129 -0.50 -18.32 -10.24
CA LEU A 129 -0.28 -19.41 -9.29
C LEU A 129 -0.33 -20.79 -9.96
N LYS A 130 -1.36 -21.05 -10.78
CA LYS A 130 -1.51 -22.32 -11.51
C LYS A 130 -0.32 -22.56 -12.46
N LEU A 131 0.10 -21.53 -13.19
CA LEU A 131 1.23 -21.62 -14.10
C LEU A 131 2.53 -21.97 -13.34
N VAL A 132 2.85 -21.23 -12.28
CA VAL A 132 4.12 -21.42 -11.55
C VAL A 132 4.16 -22.75 -10.79
N LYS A 133 3.01 -23.26 -10.31
CA LYS A 133 2.92 -24.56 -9.62
C LYS A 133 3.41 -25.73 -10.49
N ASN A 134 3.38 -25.62 -11.81
CA ASN A 134 3.90 -26.64 -12.71
C ASN A 134 5.43 -26.76 -12.65
N TYR A 135 6.12 -25.73 -12.17
CA TYR A 135 7.60 -25.64 -12.16
C TYR A 135 8.19 -25.65 -10.76
N PHE A 136 7.46 -25.10 -9.79
CA PHE A 136 7.90 -24.94 -8.41
C PHE A 136 6.79 -25.33 -7.42
N TYR A 137 7.08 -26.31 -6.57
CA TYR A 137 6.21 -26.73 -5.46
C TYR A 137 6.42 -25.91 -4.19
N THR A 138 7.43 -25.04 -4.16
CA THR A 138 7.85 -24.28 -2.99
C THR A 138 7.40 -22.81 -3.04
N ILE A 139 6.28 -22.54 -3.71
CA ILE A 139 5.68 -21.20 -3.76
C ILE A 139 5.28 -20.79 -2.34
N GLN A 140 5.64 -19.57 -1.97
CA GLN A 140 5.33 -18.95 -0.69
C GLN A 140 4.18 -17.97 -0.82
N THR A 141 4.27 -17.05 -1.79
CA THR A 141 3.25 -16.03 -2.05
C THR A 141 3.06 -15.82 -3.55
N VAL A 142 1.87 -15.35 -3.90
CA VAL A 142 1.59 -14.71 -5.20
C VAL A 142 0.85 -13.42 -4.89
N SER A 143 1.39 -12.30 -5.34
CA SER A 143 0.85 -10.97 -5.05
C SER A 143 0.96 -10.06 -6.27
N TYR A 144 0.26 -8.93 -6.21
CA TYR A 144 0.41 -7.85 -7.16
C TYR A 144 1.26 -6.73 -6.54
N ASN A 145 2.30 -6.30 -7.24
CA ASN A 145 3.13 -5.20 -6.81
C ASN A 145 2.61 -3.89 -7.42
N GLU A 146 1.88 -3.13 -6.61
CA GLU A 146 1.25 -1.88 -7.00
C GLU A 146 2.24 -0.81 -7.48
N LYS A 147 3.50 -0.87 -7.03
CA LYS A 147 4.52 0.11 -7.40
C LYS A 147 5.00 -0.05 -8.84
N ASN A 148 5.20 -1.29 -9.31
CA ASN A 148 5.73 -1.54 -10.65
C ASN A 148 4.72 -2.19 -11.62
N GLY A 149 3.64 -2.77 -11.12
CA GLY A 149 2.60 -3.41 -11.93
C GLY A 149 2.90 -4.87 -12.27
N ASN A 150 3.81 -5.52 -11.54
CA ASN A 150 4.12 -6.93 -11.77
C ASN A 150 3.26 -7.84 -10.88
N ILE A 151 2.90 -9.01 -11.39
CA ILE A 151 2.55 -10.16 -10.53
C ILE A 151 3.85 -10.75 -10.01
N VAL A 152 4.02 -10.77 -8.70
CA VAL A 152 5.21 -11.29 -8.03
C VAL A 152 4.89 -12.65 -7.44
N VAL A 153 5.71 -13.65 -7.76
CA VAL A 153 5.65 -14.98 -7.18
C VAL A 153 6.92 -15.25 -6.39
N GLU A 154 6.79 -15.37 -5.08
CA GLU A 154 7.93 -15.69 -4.21
C GLU A 154 8.03 -17.20 -4.04
N VAL A 155 9.19 -17.75 -4.40
CA VAL A 155 9.46 -19.18 -4.37
C VAL A 155 10.63 -19.44 -3.44
N LYS A 156 10.46 -20.34 -2.47
CA LYS A 156 11.57 -20.73 -1.61
C LYS A 156 12.63 -21.45 -2.44
N GLY A 157 13.85 -20.94 -2.45
CA GLY A 157 14.96 -21.50 -3.20
C GLY A 157 16.10 -20.52 -3.43
N LYS A 158 16.93 -20.82 -4.42
CA LYS A 158 18.05 -19.97 -4.85
C LYS A 158 17.98 -19.76 -6.35
N SER A 159 18.52 -18.62 -6.80
CA SER A 159 18.74 -18.31 -8.20
C SER A 159 19.90 -19.17 -8.74
N THR A 160 19.57 -20.35 -9.24
CA THR A 160 20.52 -21.26 -9.90
C THR A 160 20.23 -21.28 -11.41
N VAL A 161 21.20 -21.65 -12.23
CA VAL A 161 21.02 -21.76 -13.69
C VAL A 161 19.81 -22.63 -14.06
N LYS A 162 19.61 -23.75 -13.36
CA LYS A 162 18.45 -24.64 -13.56
C LYS A 162 17.13 -23.95 -13.25
N ASN A 163 17.08 -23.17 -12.16
CA ASN A 163 15.86 -22.47 -11.77
C ASN A 163 15.56 -21.27 -12.67
N LEU A 164 16.59 -20.55 -13.11
CA LEU A 164 16.42 -19.42 -14.04
C LEU A 164 15.83 -19.88 -15.38
N LYS A 165 16.27 -21.02 -15.92
CA LYS A 165 15.63 -21.60 -17.13
C LYS A 165 14.12 -21.84 -16.96
N LYS A 166 13.68 -22.26 -15.77
CA LYS A 166 12.24 -22.40 -15.49
C LYS A 166 11.54 -21.05 -15.42
N VAL A 167 12.21 -20.02 -14.90
CA VAL A 167 11.68 -18.64 -14.87
C VAL A 167 11.47 -18.14 -16.29
N ASP A 168 12.44 -18.34 -17.17
CA ASP A 168 12.34 -17.94 -18.59
C ASP A 168 11.15 -18.64 -19.27
N GLU A 169 10.96 -19.93 -19.00
CA GLU A 169 9.83 -20.70 -19.54
C GLU A 169 8.47 -20.22 -19.00
N ILE A 170 8.38 -19.93 -17.69
CA ILE A 170 7.18 -19.34 -17.09
C ILE A 170 6.86 -17.99 -17.72
N GLN A 171 7.86 -17.11 -17.89
CA GLN A 171 7.67 -15.78 -18.46
C GLN A 171 7.21 -15.85 -19.92
N SER A 172 7.75 -16.80 -20.70
CA SER A 172 7.29 -17.09 -22.06
C SER A 172 5.83 -17.56 -22.10
N LEU A 173 5.47 -18.52 -21.22
CA LEU A 173 4.11 -19.07 -21.16
C LEU A 173 3.07 -18.10 -20.61
N TRP A 174 3.47 -17.15 -19.76
CA TRP A 174 2.56 -16.17 -19.18
C TRP A 174 1.90 -15.30 -20.24
N ASN A 175 2.68 -14.88 -21.24
CA ASN A 175 2.25 -14.17 -22.44
C ASN A 175 1.23 -13.03 -22.18
N ASN A 176 1.47 -12.24 -21.13
CA ASN A 176 0.71 -11.02 -20.86
C ASN A 176 1.68 -9.82 -20.75
N PRO A 177 1.85 -9.04 -21.83
CA PRO A 177 2.78 -7.91 -21.85
C PRO A 177 2.29 -6.70 -21.04
N ASN A 178 1.04 -6.70 -20.58
CA ASN A 178 0.48 -5.60 -19.79
C ASN A 178 0.64 -5.81 -18.29
N LEU A 179 0.85 -7.06 -17.88
CA LEU A 179 0.97 -7.45 -16.48
C LEU A 179 2.11 -8.47 -16.34
N PRO A 180 3.39 -8.04 -16.33
CA PRO A 180 4.52 -8.95 -16.29
C PRO A 180 4.52 -9.85 -15.04
N ILE A 181 5.08 -11.05 -15.16
CA ILE A 181 5.30 -11.95 -14.02
C ILE A 181 6.77 -11.94 -13.61
N GLU A 182 7.00 -11.77 -12.31
CA GLU A 182 8.32 -11.75 -11.68
C GLU A 182 8.44 -12.89 -10.68
N ILE A 183 9.46 -13.73 -10.84
CA ILE A 183 9.73 -14.83 -9.90
C ILE A 183 10.88 -14.42 -8.98
N LYS A 184 10.62 -14.35 -7.67
CA LYS A 184 11.63 -14.02 -6.65
C LYS A 184 12.00 -15.25 -5.83
N PHE A 185 13.29 -15.53 -5.71
CA PHE A 185 13.77 -16.59 -4.84
C PHE A 185 13.97 -16.08 -3.41
N VAL A 186 13.32 -16.73 -2.45
CA VAL A 186 13.37 -16.37 -1.04
C VAL A 186 13.96 -17.50 -0.18
N SER A 187 14.53 -17.15 0.97
CA SER A 187 15.12 -18.11 1.91
C SER A 187 14.15 -18.59 2.99
N TRP A 188 13.06 -17.88 3.21
CA TRP A 188 12.08 -18.14 4.26
C TRP A 188 10.94 -19.05 3.79
N SER A 189 10.05 -19.42 4.72
CA SER A 189 8.84 -20.17 4.39
C SER A 189 7.66 -19.71 5.21
N ILE A 190 6.51 -19.56 4.56
CA ILE A 190 5.22 -19.37 5.23
C ILE A 190 4.75 -20.74 5.71
N LYS A 191 4.39 -20.79 6.99
CA LYS A 191 3.67 -21.91 7.59
C LYS A 191 2.28 -21.41 7.98
N PRO A 192 1.20 -22.12 7.63
CA PRO A 192 -0.11 -21.84 8.20
C PRO A 192 -0.02 -21.91 9.73
N LEU A 193 -0.68 -20.97 10.40
CA LEU A 193 -0.83 -20.94 11.86
C LEU A 193 -1.69 -22.11 12.36
#